data_AF-A0A5P8FJL2-F1
#
_entry.id   AF-A0A5P8FJL2-F1
#
_cell.length_a   1.000
_cell.length_b   1.000
_cell.length_c   1.000
_cell.angle_alpha   90.00
_cell.angle_beta   90.00
_cell.angle_gamma   90.00
#
_symmetry.space_group_name_H-M   'P 1'
#
loop_
_entity.id
_entity.type
_entity.pdbx_description
1 polymer ?
#
loop_
_entity_poly.entity_id
_entity_poly.type
_entity_poly.pdbx_seq_one_letter_code
_entity_poly.pdbx_strand_id
1 'polypeptide(L)'
;MELVSHHYSAAAAASGLVGPISRIDVALHWGEGDDRAILVLAYCDKPDGSELITAVLPRVVAGLSGDEQTLLLCDVVDAGTKRLAEARQWDLGTVDALIRSARLAVAGPSAPAPSGFDVTAAGRGVSAPEQPHEIVFIGGGPTNGVPGDYLPEVERLLDHVTSSGEWVRWWARSPVKIAEIVIWFDTERAGPRVRVGRKVSADVWRPVKTMRAIDPVALAREDVSALTRRLAERLELGVTPSLPQD
;
A
#
# COMPACT_ATOMS: atom_id res chain seq x y z
N MET A 1 -1.40 -24.96 -3.00
CA MET A 1 -1.90 -23.69 -2.42
C MET A 1 -2.71 -23.89 -1.16
N GLU A 2 -3.85 -24.60 -1.20
CA GLU A 2 -4.71 -24.80 -0.02
C GLU A 2 -3.95 -25.41 1.17
N LEU A 3 -3.08 -26.39 0.88
CA LEU A 3 -2.21 -27.00 1.88
C LEU A 3 -1.26 -25.97 2.55
N VAL A 4 -0.65 -25.08 1.76
CA VAL A 4 0.24 -24.03 2.26
C VAL A 4 -0.54 -23.03 3.12
N SER A 5 -1.65 -22.49 2.58
CA SER A 5 -2.53 -21.57 3.30
C SER A 5 -3.00 -22.15 4.64
N HIS A 6 -3.48 -23.40 4.63
CA HIS A 6 -3.95 -24.11 5.81
C HIS A 6 -2.88 -24.23 6.90
N HIS A 7 -1.69 -24.72 6.55
CA HIS A 7 -0.64 -24.98 7.54
C HIS A 7 0.03 -23.69 8.06
N TYR A 8 0.23 -22.68 7.21
CA TYR A 8 0.73 -21.38 7.67
C TYR A 8 -0.29 -20.67 8.57
N SER A 9 -1.57 -20.72 8.23
CA SER A 9 -2.64 -20.18 9.09
C SER A 9 -2.71 -20.90 10.44
N ALA A 10 -2.62 -22.22 10.45
CA ALA A 10 -2.65 -23.00 11.70
C ALA A 10 -1.43 -22.70 12.59
N ALA A 11 -0.24 -22.62 11.99
CA ALA A 11 0.99 -22.29 12.72
C ALA A 11 0.96 -20.86 13.27
N ALA A 12 0.45 -19.89 12.49
CA ALA A 12 0.28 -18.52 12.94
C ALA A 12 -0.70 -18.41 14.12
N ALA A 13 -1.86 -19.08 14.04
CA ALA A 13 -2.82 -19.09 15.14
C ALA A 13 -2.25 -19.69 16.44
N ALA A 14 -1.38 -20.71 16.33
CA ALA A 14 -0.75 -21.36 17.49
C ALA A 14 0.42 -20.57 18.09
N SER A 15 1.01 -19.63 17.34
CA SER A 15 2.22 -18.91 17.76
C SER A 15 2.00 -17.83 18.83
N GLY A 16 0.77 -17.35 19.00
CA GLY A 16 0.46 -16.27 19.94
C GLY A 16 1.05 -14.90 19.56
N LEU A 17 1.46 -14.71 18.29
CA LEU A 17 1.81 -13.39 17.75
C LEU A 17 0.66 -12.40 18.00
N VAL A 18 1.00 -11.15 18.33
CA VAL A 18 0.09 -10.15 18.91
C VAL A 18 -1.20 -10.03 18.08
N GLY A 19 -2.31 -10.49 18.65
CA GLY A 19 -3.65 -10.55 18.07
C GLY A 19 -4.36 -11.86 18.46
N PRO A 20 -5.65 -11.86 18.86
CA PRO A 20 -6.31 -13.08 19.34
C PRO A 20 -6.47 -14.16 18.26
N ILE A 21 -6.32 -13.83 16.97
CA ILE A 21 -6.35 -14.75 15.82
C ILE A 21 -5.51 -14.14 14.67
N SER A 22 -4.37 -14.74 14.33
CA SER A 22 -3.61 -14.43 13.10
C SER A 22 -3.92 -15.46 12.01
N ARG A 23 -4.05 -15.04 10.75
CA ARG A 23 -4.36 -15.90 9.57
C ARG A 23 -3.52 -15.50 8.38
N ILE A 24 -3.04 -16.46 7.58
CA ILE A 24 -2.31 -16.19 6.33
C ILE A 24 -3.08 -16.86 5.20
N ASP A 25 -3.71 -16.05 4.36
CA ASP A 25 -4.36 -16.50 3.13
C ASP A 25 -3.41 -16.33 1.95
N VAL A 26 -3.43 -17.29 1.04
CA VAL A 26 -2.61 -17.27 -0.17
C VAL A 26 -3.52 -17.41 -1.38
N ALA A 27 -3.43 -16.48 -2.32
CA ALA A 27 -4.10 -16.52 -3.61
C ALA A 27 -3.08 -16.32 -4.74
N LEU A 28 -3.16 -17.17 -5.77
CA LEU A 28 -2.46 -16.93 -7.03
C LEU A 28 -3.37 -16.12 -7.94
N HIS A 29 -2.91 -14.95 -8.37
CA HIS A 29 -3.62 -14.13 -9.34
C HIS A 29 -2.93 -14.25 -10.70
N TRP A 30 -3.70 -14.70 -11.67
CA TRP A 30 -3.31 -14.74 -13.07
C TRP A 30 -3.74 -13.42 -13.71
N GLY A 31 -2.79 -12.53 -14.00
CA GLY A 31 -3.05 -11.36 -14.84
C GLY A 31 -3.23 -11.78 -16.30
N GLU A 32 -3.90 -10.97 -17.11
CA GLU A 32 -4.01 -11.15 -18.57
C GLU A 32 -2.69 -10.86 -19.32
N GLY A 33 -1.62 -10.53 -18.59
CA GLY A 33 -0.28 -10.29 -19.12
C GLY A 33 0.69 -11.43 -18.84
N ASP A 34 1.94 -11.19 -19.24
CA ASP A 34 3.03 -12.15 -19.14
C ASP A 34 3.62 -12.32 -17.72
N ASP A 35 3.18 -11.50 -16.76
CA ASP A 35 3.66 -11.50 -15.37
C ASP A 35 2.65 -12.22 -14.47
N ARG A 36 3.13 -13.21 -13.70
CA ARG A 36 2.35 -13.96 -12.72
C ARG A 36 2.58 -13.34 -11.35
N ALA A 37 1.55 -13.20 -10.52
CA ALA A 37 1.70 -12.70 -9.17
C ALA A 37 1.11 -13.67 -8.12
N ILE A 38 1.86 -13.90 -7.05
CA ILE A 38 1.32 -14.46 -5.81
C ILE A 38 0.87 -13.31 -4.92
N LEU A 39 -0.37 -13.36 -4.47
CA LEU A 39 -0.86 -12.50 -3.39
C LEU A 39 -0.97 -13.34 -2.12
N VAL A 40 -0.32 -12.90 -1.06
CA VAL A 40 -0.41 -13.47 0.28
C VAL A 40 -1.03 -12.41 1.18
N LEU A 41 -2.23 -12.66 1.68
CA LEU A 41 -2.92 -11.77 2.59
C LEU A 41 -2.70 -12.25 4.03
N ALA A 42 -1.96 -11.49 4.81
CA ALA A 42 -1.68 -11.75 6.21
C ALA A 42 -2.63 -10.92 7.09
N TYR A 43 -3.52 -11.59 7.82
CA TYR A 43 -4.32 -10.99 8.88
C TYR A 43 -3.58 -11.13 10.20
N CYS A 44 -3.25 -10.00 10.82
CA CYS A 44 -2.55 -9.97 12.10
C CYS A 44 -3.46 -9.52 13.23
N ASP A 45 -4.45 -8.68 12.93
CA ASP A 45 -5.32 -8.07 13.92
C ASP A 45 -6.79 -8.20 13.46
N LYS A 46 -7.65 -8.87 14.24
CA LYS A 46 -9.10 -8.77 14.04
C LYS A 46 -9.67 -7.56 14.78
N PRO A 47 -10.65 -6.84 14.21
CA PRO A 47 -11.27 -7.06 12.90
C PRO A 47 -10.61 -6.32 11.71
N ASP A 48 -9.71 -5.37 11.95
CA ASP A 48 -9.38 -4.33 10.94
C ASP A 48 -7.93 -4.32 10.42
N GLY A 49 -7.11 -5.33 10.72
CA GLY A 49 -5.70 -5.38 10.28
C GLY A 49 -5.39 -6.53 9.35
N SER A 50 -5.37 -6.26 8.03
CA SER A 50 -4.77 -7.13 7.03
C SER A 50 -3.62 -6.41 6.31
N GLU A 51 -2.57 -7.16 6.01
CA GLU A 51 -1.45 -6.73 5.18
C GLU A 51 -1.36 -7.63 3.95
N LEU A 52 -1.24 -7.01 2.78
CA LEU A 52 -1.09 -7.72 1.52
C LEU A 52 0.39 -7.80 1.16
N ILE A 53 0.93 -9.00 1.14
CA ILE A 53 2.23 -9.34 0.59
C ILE A 53 2.00 -9.74 -0.87
N THR A 54 2.73 -9.14 -1.80
CA THR A 54 2.67 -9.49 -3.23
C THR A 54 4.03 -9.94 -3.69
N ALA A 55 4.11 -11.06 -4.40
CA ALA A 55 5.32 -11.53 -5.06
C ALA A 55 5.06 -11.62 -6.56
N VAL A 56 5.89 -10.93 -7.36
CA VAL A 56 5.88 -11.08 -8.83
C VAL A 56 6.79 -12.24 -9.19
N LEU A 57 6.24 -13.22 -9.90
CA LEU A 57 6.94 -14.44 -10.27
C LEU A 57 7.48 -14.33 -11.71
N PRO A 58 8.76 -14.69 -11.94
CA PRO A 58 9.28 -14.79 -13.29
C PRO A 58 8.56 -15.88 -14.11
N ARG A 59 8.49 -15.72 -15.44
CA ARG A 59 7.80 -16.65 -16.33
C ARG A 59 8.24 -18.11 -16.19
N VAL A 60 9.52 -18.35 -15.87
CA VAL A 60 10.08 -19.71 -15.70
C VAL A 60 9.34 -20.52 -14.63
N VAL A 61 8.69 -19.84 -13.67
CA VAL A 61 7.89 -20.48 -12.61
C VAL A 61 6.70 -21.26 -13.20
N ALA A 62 6.21 -20.90 -14.38
CA ALA A 62 5.14 -21.63 -15.07
C ALA A 62 5.50 -23.06 -15.45
N GLY A 63 6.79 -23.34 -15.64
CA GLY A 63 7.30 -24.66 -16.02
C GLY A 63 7.66 -25.55 -14.83
N LEU A 64 7.57 -25.05 -13.59
CA LEU A 64 7.88 -25.82 -12.39
C LEU A 64 6.83 -26.89 -12.13
N SER A 65 7.26 -28.03 -11.60
CA SER A 65 6.38 -29.07 -11.08
C SER A 65 5.54 -28.57 -9.88
N GLY A 66 4.49 -29.30 -9.53
CA GLY A 66 3.63 -28.94 -8.40
C GLY A 66 4.38 -28.84 -7.06
N ASP A 67 5.39 -29.69 -6.86
CA ASP A 67 6.21 -29.70 -5.65
C ASP A 67 7.16 -28.49 -5.62
N GLU A 68 7.80 -28.17 -6.74
CA GLU A 68 8.66 -26.98 -6.87
C GLU A 68 7.87 -25.68 -6.70
N GLN A 69 6.66 -25.59 -7.27
CA GLN A 69 5.76 -24.46 -7.05
C GLN A 69 5.33 -24.34 -5.58
N THR A 70 5.10 -25.46 -4.91
CA THR A 70 4.74 -25.49 -3.49
C THR A 70 5.90 -25.00 -2.62
N LEU A 71 7.12 -25.43 -2.92
CA LEU A 71 8.32 -24.97 -2.20
C LEU A 71 8.58 -23.47 -2.42
N LEU A 72 8.45 -22.99 -3.66
CA LEU A 72 8.58 -21.58 -3.98
C LEU A 72 7.51 -20.75 -3.24
N LEU A 73 6.30 -21.26 -3.15
CA LEU A 73 5.24 -20.59 -2.40
C LEU A 73 5.57 -20.52 -0.91
N CYS A 74 6.14 -21.57 -0.31
CA CYS A 74 6.65 -21.52 1.06
C CYS A 74 7.75 -20.46 1.21
N ASP A 75 8.71 -20.37 0.27
CA ASP A 75 9.77 -19.34 0.30
C ASP A 75 9.18 -17.92 0.27
N VAL A 76 8.15 -17.68 -0.55
CA VAL A 76 7.43 -16.40 -0.62
C VAL A 76 6.74 -16.06 0.68
N VAL A 77 6.00 -17.01 1.26
CA VAL A 77 5.29 -16.78 2.53
C VAL A 77 6.28 -16.57 3.68
N ASP A 78 7.40 -17.29 3.69
CA ASP A 78 8.46 -17.13 4.69
C ASP A 78 9.08 -15.74 4.64
N ALA A 79 9.51 -15.30 3.45
CA ALA A 79 10.10 -13.99 3.24
C ALA A 79 9.12 -12.88 3.67
N GLY A 80 7.85 -12.99 3.28
CA GLY A 80 6.81 -12.04 3.67
C GLY A 80 6.54 -12.03 5.17
N THR A 81 6.48 -13.19 5.81
CA THR A 81 6.23 -13.32 7.27
C THR A 81 7.37 -12.75 8.10
N LYS A 82 8.63 -13.01 7.71
CA LYS A 82 9.81 -12.43 8.37
C LYS A 82 9.83 -10.92 8.24
N ARG A 83 9.53 -10.41 7.05
CA ARG A 83 9.49 -8.97 6.81
C ARG A 83 8.39 -8.29 7.63
N LEU A 84 7.22 -8.91 7.71
CA LEU A 84 6.12 -8.44 8.54
C LEU A 84 6.49 -8.45 10.03
N ALA A 85 7.17 -9.50 10.48
CA ALA A 85 7.70 -9.59 11.84
C ALA A 85 8.65 -8.44 12.17
N GLU A 86 9.58 -8.10 11.28
CA GLU A 86 10.47 -6.94 11.45
C GLU A 86 9.69 -5.62 11.54
N ALA A 87 8.73 -5.39 10.62
CA ALA A 87 7.90 -4.18 10.63
C ALA A 87 7.09 -4.02 11.92
N ARG A 88 6.67 -5.14 12.51
CA ARG A 88 5.88 -5.20 13.74
C ARG A 88 6.72 -5.39 15.01
N GLN A 89 8.04 -5.50 14.87
CA GLN A 89 8.97 -5.81 15.97
C GLN A 89 8.58 -7.10 16.74
N TRP A 90 8.09 -8.10 16.02
CA TRP A 90 7.82 -9.42 16.58
C TRP A 90 9.12 -10.16 16.91
N ASP A 91 9.03 -11.11 17.84
CA ASP A 91 10.14 -12.00 18.16
C ASP A 91 10.47 -12.92 16.98
N LEU A 92 11.65 -12.75 16.40
CA LEU A 92 12.10 -13.51 15.23
C LEU A 92 12.26 -15.02 15.55
N GLY A 93 12.56 -15.39 16.80
CA GLY A 93 12.66 -16.79 17.20
C GLY A 93 11.31 -17.51 17.09
N THR A 94 10.24 -16.85 17.54
CA THR A 94 8.85 -17.32 17.43
C THR A 94 8.44 -17.46 15.96
N VAL A 95 8.83 -16.49 15.13
CA VAL A 95 8.53 -16.50 13.68
C VAL A 95 9.28 -17.62 12.95
N ASP A 96 10.56 -17.83 13.25
CA ASP A 96 11.33 -18.94 12.69
C ASP A 96 10.77 -20.31 13.13
N ALA A 97 10.25 -20.43 14.35
CA ALA A 97 9.58 -21.65 14.82
C ALA A 97 8.26 -21.91 14.06
N LEU A 98 7.45 -20.86 13.84
CA LEU A 98 6.23 -20.91 13.02
C LEU A 98 6.53 -21.39 11.60
N ILE A 99 7.48 -20.73 10.93
CA ILE A 99 7.88 -21.03 9.53
C ILE A 99 8.32 -22.50 9.41
N ARG A 100 9.17 -22.95 10.35
CA ARG A 100 9.65 -24.33 10.38
C ARG A 100 8.51 -25.33 10.56
N SER A 101 7.59 -25.05 11.47
CA SER A 101 6.43 -25.91 11.73
C SER A 101 5.53 -26.02 10.49
N ALA A 102 5.21 -24.89 9.86
CA ALA A 102 4.39 -24.86 8.65
C ALA A 102 5.05 -25.62 7.49
N ARG A 103 6.35 -25.41 7.26
CA ARG A 103 7.12 -26.14 6.23
C ARG A 103 7.14 -27.63 6.44
N LEU A 104 7.39 -28.08 7.66
CA LEU A 104 7.40 -29.51 7.99
C LEU A 104 6.03 -30.15 7.69
N ALA A 105 4.93 -29.44 7.92
CA ALA A 105 3.59 -29.94 7.63
C ALA A 105 3.28 -29.95 6.11
N VAL A 106 3.77 -28.96 5.35
CA VAL A 106 3.53 -28.86 3.90
C VAL A 106 4.39 -29.85 3.10
N ALA A 107 5.69 -29.87 3.39
CA ALA A 107 6.69 -30.52 2.55
C ALA A 107 7.27 -31.79 3.20
N GLY A 108 6.97 -32.04 4.47
CA GLY A 108 7.49 -33.18 5.22
C GLY A 108 8.94 -32.99 5.68
N PRO A 109 9.46 -33.94 6.50
CA PRO A 109 10.81 -33.87 7.05
C PRO A 109 11.93 -34.10 6.01
N SER A 110 11.58 -34.65 4.85
CA SER A 110 12.52 -35.02 3.78
C SER A 110 12.48 -34.06 2.58
N ALA A 111 11.69 -33.00 2.65
CA ALA A 111 11.63 -32.03 1.56
C ALA A 111 13.00 -31.37 1.34
N PRO A 112 13.35 -31.05 0.08
CA PRO A 112 14.56 -30.32 -0.20
C PRO A 112 14.55 -28.95 0.51
N ALA A 113 15.76 -28.40 0.66
CA ALA A 113 16.00 -27.03 1.09
C ALA A 113 15.32 -26.02 0.09
N PRO A 114 15.43 -24.68 0.26
CA PRO A 114 14.59 -23.71 -0.48
C PRO A 114 14.57 -23.97 -2.00
N SER A 115 13.53 -23.49 -2.68
CA SER A 115 13.17 -23.79 -4.09
C SER A 115 14.25 -23.50 -5.13
N GLY A 116 15.43 -23.00 -4.72
CA GLY A 116 16.52 -22.57 -5.57
C GLY A 116 16.37 -21.11 -6.03
N PHE A 117 15.22 -20.50 -5.77
CA PHE A 117 14.99 -19.08 -6.03
C PHE A 117 15.44 -18.23 -4.84
N ASP A 118 16.09 -17.11 -5.15
CA ASP A 118 16.31 -16.06 -4.17
C ASP A 118 15.03 -15.21 -4.08
N VAL A 119 14.34 -15.30 -2.94
CA VAL A 119 13.06 -14.61 -2.72
C VAL A 119 13.28 -13.42 -1.80
N THR A 120 13.13 -12.22 -2.35
CA THR A 120 13.22 -10.97 -1.58
C THR A 120 11.82 -10.40 -1.35
N ALA A 121 11.47 -10.17 -0.09
CA ALA A 121 10.25 -9.45 0.27
C ALA A 121 10.54 -7.95 0.46
N ALA A 122 9.87 -7.12 -0.33
CA ALA A 122 9.86 -5.67 -0.15
C ALA A 122 8.47 -5.23 0.32
N GLY A 123 8.41 -4.57 1.46
CA GLY A 123 7.22 -3.92 1.99
C GLY A 123 6.85 -2.68 1.18
N ARG A 124 5.54 -2.51 0.98
CA ARG A 124 4.91 -1.28 0.51
C ARG A 124 3.87 -0.85 1.56
N GLY A 125 3.60 0.44 1.65
CA GLY A 125 2.63 0.99 2.58
C GLY A 125 3.25 1.62 3.83
N VAL A 126 2.36 2.09 4.71
CA VAL A 126 2.69 3.05 5.79
C VAL A 126 3.64 2.50 6.85
N SER A 127 3.76 1.18 6.97
CA SER A 127 4.58 0.46 7.95
C SER A 127 5.92 -0.03 7.39
N ALA A 128 6.19 0.14 6.09
CA ALA A 128 7.35 -0.44 5.43
C ALA A 128 8.60 0.48 5.51
N PRO A 129 9.72 0.08 6.16
CA PRO A 129 11.00 0.82 6.19
C PRO A 129 11.61 1.20 4.83
N GLU A 130 11.36 0.43 3.78
CA GLU A 130 11.80 0.64 2.39
C GLU A 130 10.77 1.42 1.56
N GLN A 131 9.57 1.66 2.07
CA GLN A 131 8.56 2.47 1.39
C GLN A 131 9.15 3.84 1.05
N PRO A 132 9.20 4.23 -0.24
CA PRO A 132 9.64 5.56 -0.61
C PRO A 132 8.66 6.59 -0.10
N HIS A 133 9.18 7.81 0.10
CA HIS A 133 8.32 8.96 0.30
C HIS A 133 7.52 9.20 -0.99
N GLU A 134 6.20 9.09 -0.90
CA GLU A 134 5.28 9.29 -2.03
C GLU A 134 4.05 10.10 -1.64
N ILE A 135 3.62 10.94 -2.57
CA ILE A 135 2.29 11.55 -2.57
C ILE A 135 1.49 10.79 -3.62
N VAL A 136 0.29 10.35 -3.28
CA VAL A 136 -0.58 9.59 -4.17
C VAL A 136 -1.95 10.27 -4.22
N PHE A 137 -2.44 10.54 -5.42
CA PHE A 137 -3.83 10.91 -5.63
C PHE A 137 -4.66 9.65 -5.81
N ILE A 138 -5.62 9.40 -4.90
CA ILE A 138 -6.42 8.17 -4.90
C ILE A 138 -7.86 8.40 -5.42
N GLY A 139 -8.10 9.55 -6.05
CA GLY A 139 -9.37 9.90 -6.68
C GLY A 139 -10.28 10.78 -5.81
N GLY A 140 -11.59 10.72 -6.09
CA GLY A 140 -12.59 11.53 -5.41
C GLY A 140 -13.94 10.84 -5.29
N GLY A 141 -14.83 11.48 -4.52
CA GLY A 141 -16.22 11.04 -4.34
C GLY A 141 -17.09 11.26 -5.59
N PRO A 142 -18.41 11.00 -5.50
CA PRO A 142 -19.34 11.18 -6.62
C PRO A 142 -19.25 12.57 -7.24
N THR A 143 -19.18 12.63 -8.59
CA THR A 143 -18.88 13.85 -9.35
C THR A 143 -20.14 14.55 -9.89
N ASN A 144 -21.33 14.14 -9.42
CA ASN A 144 -22.61 14.66 -9.89
C ASN A 144 -22.70 16.18 -9.69
N GLY A 145 -22.76 16.93 -10.79
CA GLY A 145 -22.87 18.39 -10.80
C GLY A 145 -21.55 19.15 -10.66
N VAL A 146 -20.41 18.45 -10.66
CA VAL A 146 -19.08 19.08 -10.75
C VAL A 146 -18.92 19.73 -12.14
N PRO A 147 -18.47 20.98 -12.25
CA PRO A 147 -18.18 21.62 -13.53
C PRO A 147 -17.15 20.84 -14.36
N GLY A 148 -17.37 20.77 -15.68
CA GLY A 148 -16.61 19.89 -16.58
C GLY A 148 -15.09 20.08 -16.53
N ASP A 149 -14.60 21.31 -16.44
CA ASP A 149 -13.16 21.61 -16.48
C ASP A 149 -12.48 21.54 -15.11
N TYR A 150 -13.22 21.43 -14.01
CA TYR A 150 -12.63 21.42 -12.67
C TYR A 150 -11.81 20.15 -12.42
N LEU A 151 -12.40 18.97 -12.64
CA LEU A 151 -11.72 17.69 -12.36
C LEU A 151 -10.51 17.45 -13.25
N PRO A 152 -10.56 17.65 -14.57
CA PRO A 152 -9.39 17.55 -15.43
C PRO A 152 -8.25 18.45 -14.98
N GLU A 153 -8.54 19.68 -14.53
CA GLU A 153 -7.51 20.58 -14.03
C GLU A 153 -6.95 20.11 -12.69
N VAL A 154 -7.77 19.62 -11.75
CA VAL A 154 -7.24 19.06 -10.50
C VAL A 154 -6.36 17.83 -10.77
N GLU A 155 -6.80 16.92 -11.64
CA GLU A 155 -6.04 15.73 -12.02
C GLU A 155 -4.68 16.12 -12.61
N ARG A 156 -4.66 17.04 -13.58
CA ARG A 156 -3.42 17.55 -14.18
C ARG A 156 -2.47 18.16 -13.13
N LEU A 157 -3.00 18.94 -12.20
CA LEU A 157 -2.20 19.56 -11.13
C LEU A 157 -1.67 18.53 -10.13
N LEU A 158 -2.50 17.56 -9.73
CA LEU A 158 -2.09 16.50 -8.80
C LEU A 158 -1.14 15.50 -9.46
N ASP A 159 -1.26 15.24 -10.75
CA ASP A 159 -0.28 14.47 -11.51
C ASP A 159 1.10 15.16 -11.46
N HIS A 160 1.16 16.49 -11.62
CA HIS A 160 2.41 17.23 -11.44
C HIS A 160 2.95 17.13 -10.00
N VAL A 161 2.08 17.29 -9.00
CA VAL A 161 2.46 17.18 -7.57
C VAL A 161 2.98 15.78 -7.22
N THR A 162 2.45 14.74 -7.83
CA THR A 162 2.81 13.35 -7.51
C THR A 162 4.01 12.83 -8.32
N SER A 163 4.27 13.37 -9.51
CA SER A 163 5.29 12.83 -10.43
C SER A 163 6.52 13.70 -10.64
N SER A 164 6.43 15.01 -10.42
CA SER A 164 7.55 15.90 -10.74
C SER A 164 8.70 15.79 -9.72
N GLY A 165 9.94 15.84 -10.22
CA GLY A 165 11.12 15.64 -9.38
C GLY A 165 11.30 16.67 -8.27
N GLU A 166 10.79 17.90 -8.43
CA GLU A 166 10.83 18.93 -7.37
C GLU A 166 9.89 18.59 -6.21
N TRP A 167 8.69 18.08 -6.50
CA TRP A 167 7.71 17.69 -5.50
C TRP A 167 8.12 16.39 -4.80
N VAL A 168 8.67 15.42 -5.54
CA VAL A 168 9.26 14.19 -4.96
C VAL A 168 10.38 14.55 -3.97
N ARG A 169 11.32 15.44 -4.35
CA ARG A 169 12.40 15.89 -3.44
C ARG A 169 11.88 16.69 -2.25
N TRP A 170 10.84 17.49 -2.44
CA TRP A 170 10.20 18.24 -1.36
C TRP A 170 9.55 17.28 -0.34
N TRP A 171 8.79 16.30 -0.82
CA TRP A 171 8.11 15.32 0.01
C TRP A 171 9.07 14.35 0.71
N ALA A 172 10.22 14.02 0.11
CA ALA A 172 11.24 13.19 0.73
C ALA A 172 11.77 13.71 2.08
N ARG A 173 11.52 14.98 2.41
CA ARG A 173 11.84 15.58 3.71
C ARG A 173 10.75 15.37 4.77
N SER A 174 9.60 14.83 4.40
CA SER A 174 8.46 14.61 5.29
C SER A 174 8.81 13.60 6.40
N PRO A 175 8.35 13.84 7.64
CA PRO A 175 8.46 12.83 8.69
C PRO A 175 7.57 11.60 8.43
N VAL A 176 6.64 11.70 7.46
CA VAL A 176 5.72 10.64 7.07
C VAL A 176 5.96 10.29 5.60
N LYS A 177 6.03 8.99 5.31
CA LYS A 177 6.37 8.49 3.98
C LYS A 177 5.24 8.64 2.97
N ILE A 178 4.01 8.38 3.37
CA ILE A 178 2.87 8.34 2.44
C ILE A 178 1.91 9.50 2.73
N ALA A 179 1.56 10.25 1.69
CA ALA A 179 0.40 11.12 1.68
C ALA A 179 -0.62 10.63 0.64
N GLU A 180 -1.86 10.44 1.08
CA GLU A 180 -2.99 10.16 0.19
C GLU A 180 -3.83 11.42 0.03
N ILE A 181 -4.07 11.80 -1.22
CA ILE A 181 -4.90 12.94 -1.60
C ILE A 181 -6.26 12.44 -2.09
N VAL A 182 -7.33 13.02 -1.56
CA VAL A 182 -8.73 12.73 -1.96
C VAL A 182 -9.50 14.04 -2.16
N ILE A 183 -10.45 14.04 -3.10
CA ILE A 183 -11.38 15.16 -3.28
C ILE A 183 -12.81 14.72 -2.93
N TRP A 184 -13.48 15.48 -2.07
CA TRP A 184 -14.83 15.19 -1.60
C TRP A 184 -15.80 16.28 -2.02
N PHE A 185 -16.81 15.91 -2.80
CA PHE A 185 -17.86 16.82 -3.30
C PHE A 185 -19.13 16.83 -2.46
N ASP A 186 -19.37 15.74 -1.71
CA ASP A 186 -20.51 15.59 -0.79
C ASP A 186 -20.08 15.97 0.64
N THR A 187 -19.97 17.27 0.87
CA THR A 187 -19.53 17.84 2.15
C THR A 187 -20.22 19.17 2.41
N GLU A 188 -20.31 19.56 3.68
CA GLU A 188 -20.96 20.81 4.07
C GLU A 188 -20.05 22.02 3.94
N ARG A 189 -18.73 21.82 4.06
CA ARG A 189 -17.72 22.90 4.18
C ARG A 189 -16.68 22.78 3.08
N ALA A 190 -16.25 23.91 2.56
CA ALA A 190 -15.14 23.97 1.62
C ALA A 190 -13.79 24.09 2.35
N GLY A 191 -12.74 23.55 1.75
CA GLY A 191 -11.35 23.77 2.13
C GLY A 191 -10.54 22.48 2.33
N PRO A 192 -9.22 22.62 2.53
CA PRO A 192 -8.33 21.49 2.73
C PRO A 192 -8.43 20.96 4.17
N ARG A 193 -8.36 19.64 4.32
CA ARG A 193 -8.25 18.95 5.60
C ARG A 193 -7.05 18.01 5.57
N VAL A 194 -6.11 18.21 6.48
CA VAL A 194 -4.91 17.37 6.61
C VAL A 194 -4.91 16.69 7.97
N ARG A 195 -4.82 15.36 7.97
CA ARG A 195 -4.68 14.51 9.15
C ARG A 195 -3.34 13.77 9.08
N VAL A 196 -2.57 13.84 10.17
CA VAL A 196 -1.25 13.21 10.26
C VAL A 196 -1.33 12.02 11.21
N GLY A 197 -0.98 10.84 10.70
CA GLY A 197 -0.82 9.60 11.46
C GLY A 197 0.33 8.78 10.88
N ARG A 198 0.17 7.45 10.77
CA ARG A 198 1.14 6.57 10.07
C ARG A 198 1.25 6.91 8.58
N LYS A 199 0.17 7.43 7.99
CA LYS A 199 0.13 8.18 6.74
C LYS A 199 -0.48 9.55 6.96
N VAL A 200 -0.27 10.42 5.99
CA VAL A 200 -1.01 11.67 5.85
C VAL A 200 -2.25 11.41 5.01
N SER A 201 -3.42 11.80 5.51
CA SER A 201 -4.65 11.89 4.72
C SER A 201 -4.92 13.36 4.44
N ALA A 202 -4.92 13.74 3.17
CA ALA A 202 -5.07 15.11 2.70
C ALA A 202 -6.32 15.21 1.81
N ASP A 203 -7.37 15.80 2.35
CA ASP A 203 -8.67 15.87 1.70
C ASP A 203 -8.89 17.31 1.17
N VAL A 204 -9.35 17.46 -0.07
CA VAL A 204 -9.99 18.70 -0.56
C VAL A 204 -11.48 18.54 -0.40
N TRP A 205 -12.09 19.31 0.50
CA TRP A 205 -13.54 19.36 0.63
C TRP A 205 -14.07 20.47 -0.26
N ARG A 206 -14.88 20.12 -1.26
CA ARG A 206 -15.40 21.07 -2.25
C ARG A 206 -16.88 20.78 -2.53
N PRO A 207 -17.80 21.32 -1.72
CA PRO A 207 -19.23 21.12 -1.94
C PRO A 207 -19.65 21.61 -3.33
N VAL A 208 -20.36 20.78 -4.11
CA VAL A 208 -20.78 21.14 -5.49
C VAL A 208 -21.51 22.47 -5.57
N LYS A 209 -22.33 22.79 -4.56
CA LYS A 209 -23.06 24.06 -4.46
C LYS A 209 -22.16 25.30 -4.44
N THR A 210 -20.90 25.17 -4.01
CA THR A 210 -19.92 26.27 -3.92
C THR A 210 -19.18 26.53 -5.24
N MET A 211 -19.36 25.69 -6.24
CA MET A 211 -18.63 25.77 -7.52
C MET A 211 -19.38 26.58 -8.58
N ARG A 212 -20.60 27.04 -8.28
CA ARG A 212 -21.46 27.75 -9.24
C ARG A 212 -20.94 29.17 -9.47
N ALA A 213 -20.90 29.58 -10.74
CA ALA A 213 -20.49 30.93 -11.17
C ALA A 213 -19.03 31.31 -10.85
N ILE A 214 -18.17 30.32 -10.60
CA ILE A 214 -16.72 30.47 -10.47
C ILE A 214 -16.07 29.80 -11.68
N ASP A 215 -14.98 30.37 -12.19
CA ASP A 215 -14.12 29.71 -13.18
C ASP A 215 -13.61 28.36 -12.63
N PRO A 216 -14.00 27.22 -13.22
CA PRO A 216 -13.62 25.89 -12.73
C PRO A 216 -12.11 25.66 -12.65
N VAL A 217 -11.34 26.23 -13.59
CA VAL A 217 -9.88 26.04 -13.66
C VAL A 217 -9.20 26.82 -12.55
N ALA A 218 -9.57 28.10 -12.38
CA ALA A 218 -9.06 28.92 -11.27
C ALA A 218 -9.39 28.31 -9.90
N LEU A 219 -10.60 27.75 -9.74
CA LEU A 219 -11.03 27.08 -8.51
C LEU A 219 -10.20 25.83 -8.21
N ALA A 220 -9.94 25.00 -9.21
CA ALA A 220 -9.08 23.81 -9.08
C ALA A 220 -7.66 24.19 -8.63
N ARG A 221 -7.08 25.24 -9.24
CA ARG A 221 -5.77 25.77 -8.88
C ARG A 221 -5.73 26.31 -7.45
N GLU A 222 -6.78 27.03 -7.04
CA GLU A 222 -6.92 27.52 -5.66
C GLU A 222 -6.95 26.35 -4.67
N ASP A 223 -7.73 25.32 -4.95
CA ASP A 223 -7.89 24.16 -4.08
C ASP A 223 -6.60 23.34 -3.92
N VAL A 224 -5.91 23.04 -5.02
CA VAL A 224 -4.63 22.31 -4.95
C VAL A 224 -3.55 23.16 -4.26
N SER A 225 -3.54 24.49 -4.51
CA SER A 225 -2.63 25.40 -3.81
C SER A 225 -2.92 25.48 -2.31
N ALA A 226 -4.19 25.52 -1.92
CA ALA A 226 -4.60 25.53 -0.52
C ALA A 226 -4.26 24.21 0.17
N LEU A 227 -4.48 23.07 -0.48
CA LEU A 227 -4.12 21.75 0.01
C LEU A 227 -2.62 21.63 0.27
N THR A 228 -1.80 21.95 -0.73
CA THR A 228 -0.34 21.81 -0.64
C THR A 228 0.27 22.75 0.40
N ARG A 229 -0.24 23.99 0.50
CA ARG A 229 0.12 24.91 1.59
C ARG A 229 -0.25 24.34 2.95
N ARG A 230 -1.45 23.79 3.09
CA ARG A 230 -1.91 23.18 4.34
C ARG A 230 -1.06 21.96 4.74
N LEU A 231 -0.64 21.16 3.75
CA LEU A 231 0.31 20.06 3.95
C LEU A 231 1.65 20.58 4.47
N ALA A 232 2.19 21.61 3.82
CA ALA A 232 3.45 22.23 4.21
C ALA A 232 3.42 22.79 5.64
N GLU A 233 2.35 23.51 6.00
CA GLU A 233 2.13 24.03 7.35
C GLU A 233 2.03 22.91 8.39
N ARG A 234 1.26 21.85 8.10
CA ARG A 234 0.95 20.82 9.08
C ARG A 234 2.13 19.91 9.40
N LEU A 235 3.06 19.78 8.45
CA LEU A 235 4.26 18.93 8.50
C LEU A 235 5.56 19.74 8.60
N GLU A 236 5.48 21.07 8.64
CA GLU A 236 6.61 21.99 8.74
C GLU A 236 7.66 21.81 7.61
N LEU A 237 7.21 21.54 6.38
CA LEU A 237 8.07 21.17 5.24
C LEU A 237 8.73 22.34 4.48
N GLY A 238 8.50 23.57 4.96
CA GLY A 238 8.94 24.80 4.31
C GLY A 238 8.12 25.13 3.06
N VAL A 239 8.70 25.93 2.15
CA VAL A 239 8.01 26.42 0.95
C VAL A 239 7.69 25.27 0.00
N THR A 240 6.46 25.22 -0.49
CA THR A 240 6.02 24.26 -1.52
C THR A 240 6.63 24.61 -2.88
N PRO A 241 6.97 23.63 -3.71
CA PRO A 241 7.29 23.89 -5.11
C PRO A 241 6.11 24.56 -5.84
N SER A 242 6.37 25.15 -7.01
CA SER A 242 5.31 25.82 -7.76
C SER A 242 4.43 24.81 -8.49
N LEU A 243 3.15 25.15 -8.64
CA LEU A 243 2.27 24.45 -9.57
C LEU A 243 2.55 24.93 -11.00
N PRO A 244 2.37 24.07 -12.02
CA PRO A 244 2.60 24.44 -13.40
C PRO A 244 1.67 25.59 -13.79
N GLN A 245 2.22 26.62 -14.42
CA GLN A 245 1.42 27.64 -15.09
C GLN A 245 0.79 27.04 -16.35
N ASP A 246 -0.23 27.70 -16.90
CA ASP A 246 -0.87 27.28 -18.15
C ASP A 246 0.13 27.21 -19.31
#